data_AF-A0A5E4QEY1-F1
#
_entry.id   AF-A0A5E4QEY1-F1
#
_cell.length_a   1.000
_cell.length_b   1.000
_cell.length_c   1.000
_cell.angle_alpha   90.00
_cell.angle_beta   90.00
_cell.angle_gamma   90.00
#
_symmetry.space_group_name_H-M   'P 1'
#
loop_
_entity.id
_entity.type
_entity.pdbx_description
1 polymer ?
#
loop_
_entity_poly.entity_id
_entity_poly.type
_entity_poly.pdbx_seq_one_letter_code
_entity_poly.pdbx_strand_id
1 'polypeptide(L)'
;MQLAERLANRGANKLLIVTSDLGNSIRHKVELGRKNGLQIELKFVDNYNEAAIVNALQCSVNLGAIQTAYTVVSKNNVGLGLLLDRIQGLVKKSCPSLRNLAVIEVNNPERKKSPLVPEQGFKFITLPTIYLLNIKDSTDSNVDIATAIEGIEQALLTREATVVVQQRTKPISVLEGLQIITGIDLSKDVSTDVPLIDIVKDSIKLRSVKDYIRDTCNVSYADVQMEKLTIQNILDIENLNVEHSYKETTGMETFFSCVDPDELLSTTEMIFPPTLVTRSSMRDDEFDVNQTFLCVVPGVEGHHSRFRLLCERLKLPVLLLQPSVNRQYETFSEKAQRFTEILLKKTKLQNNFYLLGYESGIMVAINR
;
A
#
# COMPACT_ATOMS: atom_id res chain seq x y z
N MET A 1 -18.60 2.56 -5.80
CA MET A 1 -18.46 1.12 -6.14
C MET A 1 -17.05 0.58 -5.92
N GLN A 2 -16.00 1.19 -6.46
CA GLN A 2 -14.62 0.66 -6.32
C GLN A 2 -14.17 0.51 -4.86
N LEU A 3 -14.54 1.44 -3.97
CA LEU A 3 -14.31 1.28 -2.52
C LEU A 3 -14.99 0.03 -1.95
N ALA A 4 -16.21 -0.31 -2.38
CA ALA A 4 -16.91 -1.51 -1.93
C ALA A 4 -16.23 -2.80 -2.41
N GLU A 5 -15.71 -2.81 -3.65
CA GLU A 5 -14.89 -3.92 -4.17
C GLU A 5 -13.60 -4.07 -3.35
N ARG A 6 -12.96 -2.95 -3.00
CA ARG A 6 -11.77 -2.96 -2.13
C ARG A 6 -12.07 -3.54 -0.76
N LEU A 7 -13.18 -3.15 -0.13
CA LEU A 7 -13.62 -3.71 1.16
C LEU A 7 -13.91 -5.21 1.07
N ALA A 8 -14.54 -5.67 -0.02
CA ALA A 8 -14.77 -7.09 -0.26
C ALA A 8 -13.45 -7.88 -0.34
N ASN A 9 -12.47 -7.36 -1.07
CA ASN A 9 -11.13 -7.95 -1.15
C ASN A 9 -10.38 -7.96 0.20
N ARG A 10 -10.76 -7.09 1.14
CA ARG A 10 -10.23 -7.05 2.52
C ARG A 10 -11.02 -7.93 3.50
N GLY A 11 -12.04 -8.67 3.02
CA GLY A 11 -12.79 -9.64 3.80
C GLY A 11 -14.24 -9.25 4.13
N ALA A 12 -14.75 -8.12 3.64
CA ALA A 12 -16.16 -7.78 3.81
C ALA A 12 -17.04 -8.69 2.93
N ASN A 13 -17.91 -9.49 3.54
CA ASN A 13 -18.78 -10.45 2.85
C ASN A 13 -20.23 -9.97 2.69
N LYS A 14 -20.63 -8.94 3.43
CA LYS A 14 -21.98 -8.35 3.43
C LYS A 14 -21.89 -6.85 3.21
N LEU A 15 -22.56 -6.35 2.17
CA LEU A 15 -22.47 -4.96 1.75
C LEU A 15 -23.86 -4.39 1.47
N LEU A 16 -24.21 -3.29 2.13
CA LEU A 16 -25.33 -2.44 1.75
C LEU A 16 -24.80 -1.28 0.92
N ILE A 17 -25.26 -1.17 -0.31
CA ILE A 17 -24.90 -0.06 -1.22
C ILE A 17 -26.14 0.81 -1.41
N VAL A 18 -26.07 2.03 -0.90
CA VAL A 18 -27.09 3.08 -1.11
C VAL A 18 -26.55 4.06 -2.13
N THR A 19 -27.28 4.28 -3.22
CA THR A 19 -26.84 5.13 -4.33
C THR A 19 -28.01 5.89 -4.95
N SER A 20 -27.77 7.11 -5.42
CA SER A 20 -28.70 7.89 -6.24
C SER A 20 -28.44 7.72 -7.74
N ASP A 21 -27.47 6.89 -8.11
CA ASP A 21 -27.15 6.52 -9.48
C ASP A 21 -27.26 5.00 -9.64
N LEU A 22 -28.09 4.57 -10.58
CA LEU A 22 -28.37 3.18 -10.92
C LEU A 22 -27.77 2.79 -12.28
N GLY A 23 -26.73 3.48 -12.73
CA GLY A 23 -26.07 3.21 -14.00
C GLY A 23 -25.67 1.75 -14.19
N ASN A 24 -25.63 1.31 -15.46
CA ASN A 24 -25.37 -0.08 -15.85
C ASN A 24 -24.07 -0.66 -15.26
N SER A 25 -23.04 0.19 -15.11
CA SER A 25 -21.76 -0.21 -14.49
C SER A 25 -21.93 -0.67 -13.03
N ILE A 26 -22.76 0.02 -12.24
CA ILE A 26 -23.02 -0.36 -10.84
C ILE A 26 -23.79 -1.68 -10.79
N ARG A 27 -24.84 -1.82 -11.61
CA ARG A 27 -25.64 -3.06 -11.67
C ARG A 27 -24.77 -4.27 -12.01
N HIS A 28 -23.96 -4.15 -13.07
CA HIS A 28 -23.04 -5.20 -13.50
C HIS A 28 -22.05 -5.59 -12.40
N LYS A 29 -21.42 -4.61 -11.72
CA LYS A 29 -20.47 -4.87 -10.63
C LYS A 29 -21.14 -5.53 -9.42
N VAL A 30 -22.37 -5.14 -9.09
CA VAL A 30 -23.16 -5.77 -8.02
C VAL A 30 -23.50 -7.22 -8.36
N GLU A 31 -23.93 -7.49 -9.60
CA GLU A 31 -24.21 -8.85 -10.06
C GLU A 31 -22.95 -9.73 -10.05
N LEU A 32 -21.82 -9.20 -10.51
CA LEU A 32 -20.54 -9.90 -10.46
C LEU A 32 -20.12 -10.21 -9.02
N GLY A 33 -20.28 -9.25 -8.10
CA GLY A 33 -20.01 -9.47 -6.68
C GLY A 33 -20.87 -10.57 -6.07
N ARG A 34 -22.17 -10.59 -6.40
CA ARG A 34 -23.09 -11.65 -5.95
C ARG A 34 -22.71 -13.02 -6.49
N LYS A 35 -22.30 -13.11 -7.76
CA LYS A 35 -21.78 -14.36 -8.37
C LYS A 35 -20.53 -14.86 -7.66
N ASN A 36 -19.70 -13.96 -7.16
CA ASN A 36 -18.50 -14.27 -6.39
C ASN A 36 -18.77 -14.54 -4.89
N GLY A 37 -20.04 -14.71 -4.50
CA GLY A 37 -20.43 -15.07 -3.13
C GLY A 37 -20.64 -13.91 -2.17
N LEU A 38 -20.57 -12.65 -2.63
CA LEU A 38 -20.85 -11.48 -1.78
C LEU A 38 -22.36 -11.28 -1.59
N GLN A 39 -22.79 -11.04 -0.35
CA GLN A 39 -24.16 -10.66 -0.05
C GLN A 39 -24.30 -9.14 -0.20
N ILE A 40 -24.74 -8.70 -1.38
CA ILE A 40 -24.88 -7.27 -1.70
C ILE A 40 -26.35 -6.89 -1.82
N GLU A 41 -26.83 -6.00 -0.95
CA GLU A 41 -28.10 -5.29 -1.13
C GLU A 41 -27.85 -3.93 -1.78
N LEU A 42 -28.54 -3.68 -2.89
CA LEU A 42 -28.48 -2.42 -3.61
C LEU A 42 -29.79 -1.65 -3.38
N LYS A 43 -29.69 -0.45 -2.82
CA LYS A 43 -30.82 0.45 -2.59
C LYS A 43 -30.62 1.72 -3.39
N PHE A 44 -31.64 2.10 -4.12
CA PHE A 44 -31.66 3.33 -4.89
C PHE A 44 -32.44 4.41 -4.16
N VAL A 45 -31.91 5.63 -4.19
CA VAL A 45 -32.48 6.80 -3.54
C VAL A 45 -32.40 7.99 -4.50
N ASP A 46 -33.53 8.42 -5.05
CA ASP A 46 -33.60 9.52 -6.02
C ASP A 46 -32.96 10.83 -5.51
N ASN A 47 -33.18 11.14 -4.24
CA ASN A 47 -32.59 12.29 -3.56
C ASN A 47 -32.28 11.96 -2.10
N TYR A 48 -31.07 12.32 -1.66
CA TYR A 48 -30.67 12.15 -0.26
C TYR A 48 -31.45 13.14 0.61
N ASN A 49 -32.49 12.62 1.26
CA ASN A 49 -33.18 13.25 2.37
C ASN A 49 -33.11 12.34 3.60
N GLU A 50 -33.40 12.89 4.78
CA GLU A 50 -33.32 12.16 6.04
C GLU A 50 -34.16 10.88 6.03
N ALA A 51 -35.42 10.96 5.60
CA ALA A 51 -36.33 9.82 5.55
C ALA A 51 -35.83 8.71 4.61
N ALA A 52 -35.28 9.07 3.46
CA ALA A 52 -34.77 8.13 2.47
C ALA A 52 -33.53 7.39 2.96
N ILE A 53 -32.60 8.10 3.63
CA ILE A 53 -31.42 7.48 4.23
C ILE A 53 -31.83 6.51 5.35
N VAL A 54 -32.72 6.95 6.25
CA VAL A 54 -33.22 6.11 7.35
C VAL A 54 -33.91 4.86 6.82
N ASN A 55 -34.79 5.01 5.82
CA ASN A 55 -35.48 3.89 5.18
C ASN A 55 -34.48 2.91 4.54
N ALA A 56 -33.51 3.42 3.78
CA ALA A 56 -32.48 2.59 3.15
C ALA A 56 -31.65 1.78 4.17
N LEU A 57 -31.34 2.38 5.32
CA LEU A 57 -30.59 1.72 6.40
C LEU A 57 -31.46 0.69 7.15
N GLN A 58 -32.70 1.03 7.47
CA GLN A 58 -33.62 0.15 8.23
C GLN A 58 -34.09 -1.06 7.42
N CYS A 59 -34.20 -0.94 6.10
CA CYS A 59 -34.63 -2.04 5.23
C CYS A 59 -33.56 -3.11 4.95
N SER A 60 -32.41 -3.07 5.63
CA SER A 60 -31.26 -3.97 5.41
C SER A 60 -31.26 -5.24 6.26
N VAL A 61 -32.44 -5.69 6.70
CA VAL A 61 -32.65 -6.75 7.70
C VAL A 61 -31.89 -8.04 7.39
N ASN A 62 -31.70 -8.39 6.10
CA ASN A 62 -31.05 -9.64 5.71
C ASN A 62 -29.51 -9.61 5.87
N LEU A 63 -28.89 -8.44 5.92
CA LEU A 63 -27.43 -8.32 6.07
C LEU A 63 -27.00 -8.38 7.54
N GLY A 64 -27.93 -8.22 8.48
CA GLY A 64 -27.65 -8.14 9.91
C GLY A 64 -27.27 -6.72 10.34
N ALA A 65 -26.71 -6.60 11.55
CA ALA A 65 -26.42 -5.28 12.13
C ALA A 65 -25.25 -4.58 11.42
N ILE A 66 -25.48 -3.34 10.97
CA ILE A 66 -24.45 -2.50 10.34
C ILE A 66 -23.46 -2.04 11.41
N GLN A 67 -22.19 -2.46 11.27
CA GLN A 67 -21.10 -2.12 12.19
C GLN A 67 -20.21 -0.96 11.68
N THR A 68 -20.12 -0.81 10.37
CA THR A 68 -19.27 0.19 9.72
C THR A 68 -20.03 0.84 8.58
N ALA A 69 -19.93 2.17 8.46
CA ALA A 69 -20.53 2.94 7.38
C ALA A 69 -19.50 3.85 6.72
N TYR A 70 -19.56 3.93 5.38
CA TYR A 70 -18.77 4.84 4.57
C TYR A 70 -19.72 5.69 3.75
N THR A 71 -19.61 7.01 3.86
CA THR A 71 -20.40 7.95 3.07
C THR A 71 -19.47 8.71 2.15
N VAL A 72 -19.67 8.61 0.84
CA VAL A 72 -18.92 9.38 -0.15
C VAL A 72 -19.77 10.57 -0.58
N VAL A 73 -19.25 11.78 -0.41
CA VAL A 73 -19.93 13.03 -0.76
C VAL A 73 -19.16 13.76 -1.84
N SER A 74 -19.84 14.10 -2.93
CA SER A 74 -19.30 14.91 -4.02
C SER A 74 -20.22 16.10 -4.29
N LYS A 75 -19.72 17.11 -5.04
CA LYS A 75 -20.53 18.26 -5.51
C LYS A 75 -21.82 17.84 -6.24
N ASN A 76 -21.84 16.66 -6.85
CA ASN A 76 -23.00 16.13 -7.56
C ASN A 76 -24.10 15.59 -6.63
N ASN A 77 -23.82 15.43 -5.33
CA ASN A 77 -24.77 14.93 -4.33
C ASN A 77 -25.46 16.09 -3.59
N VAL A 78 -26.22 16.92 -4.31
CA VAL A 78 -26.80 18.20 -3.84
C VAL A 78 -27.53 18.08 -2.48
N GLY A 79 -28.25 16.98 -2.21
CA GLY A 79 -28.93 16.75 -0.93
C GLY A 79 -28.04 16.21 0.21
N LEU A 80 -27.02 15.42 -0.12
CA LEU A 80 -26.15 14.79 0.88
C LEU A 80 -25.24 15.81 1.55
N GLY A 81 -24.78 16.82 0.80
CA GLY A 81 -23.98 17.93 1.33
C GLY A 81 -24.69 18.74 2.42
N LEU A 82 -26.00 18.95 2.29
CA LEU A 82 -26.84 19.67 3.26
C LEU A 82 -27.09 18.87 4.55
N LEU A 83 -26.97 17.54 4.46
CA LEU A 83 -27.20 16.62 5.59
C LEU A 83 -25.91 16.23 6.32
N LEU A 84 -24.74 16.66 5.83
CA LEU A 84 -23.44 16.31 6.42
C LEU A 84 -23.39 16.56 7.92
N ASP A 85 -23.91 17.70 8.38
CA ASP A 85 -23.89 18.09 9.80
C ASP A 85 -24.77 17.20 10.69
N ARG A 86 -25.69 16.45 10.08
CA ARG A 86 -26.64 15.57 10.78
C ARG A 86 -26.39 14.10 10.49
N ILE A 87 -25.58 13.75 9.50
CA ILE A 87 -25.45 12.39 8.99
C ILE A 87 -24.96 11.42 10.07
N GLN A 88 -24.04 11.86 10.93
CA GLN A 88 -23.57 11.10 12.08
C GLN A 88 -24.73 10.71 13.01
N GLY A 89 -25.59 11.67 13.37
CA GLY A 89 -26.77 11.41 14.20
C GLY A 89 -27.78 10.49 13.51
N LEU A 90 -28.00 10.69 12.21
CA LEU A 90 -28.95 9.89 11.42
C LEU A 90 -28.54 8.42 11.29
N VAL A 91 -27.27 8.16 10.94
CA VAL A 91 -26.75 6.81 10.80
C VAL A 91 -26.71 6.13 12.17
N LYS A 92 -26.27 6.83 13.23
CA LYS A 92 -26.23 6.26 14.59
C LYS A 92 -27.62 5.90 15.12
N LYS A 93 -28.63 6.75 14.88
CA LYS A 93 -30.02 6.46 15.25
C LYS A 93 -30.58 5.25 14.50
N SER A 94 -30.21 5.09 13.23
CA SER A 94 -30.68 3.99 12.39
C SER A 94 -29.92 2.69 12.61
N CYS A 95 -28.66 2.77 13.04
CA CYS A 95 -27.74 1.65 13.19
C CYS A 95 -27.13 1.65 14.61
N PRO A 96 -27.81 1.07 15.62
CA PRO A 96 -27.34 1.10 17.01
C PRO A 96 -25.99 0.40 17.23
N SER A 97 -25.66 -0.57 16.40
CA SER A 97 -24.41 -1.36 16.46
C SER A 97 -23.23 -0.71 15.72
N LEU A 98 -23.40 0.52 15.22
CA LEU A 98 -22.37 1.22 14.46
C LEU A 98 -21.16 1.54 15.35
N ARG A 99 -19.98 1.08 14.92
CA ARG A 99 -18.70 1.32 15.59
C ARG A 99 -17.85 2.35 14.86
N ASN A 100 -17.89 2.33 13.53
CA ASN A 100 -17.06 3.19 12.70
C ASN A 100 -17.91 3.89 11.63
N LEU A 101 -17.73 5.20 11.48
CA LEU A 101 -18.30 5.97 10.39
C LEU A 101 -17.18 6.79 9.75
N ALA A 102 -17.06 6.73 8.42
CA ALA A 102 -16.17 7.60 7.67
C ALA A 102 -16.95 8.38 6.61
N VAL A 103 -16.86 9.70 6.67
CA VAL A 103 -17.39 10.62 5.67
C VAL A 103 -16.23 11.05 4.77
N ILE A 104 -16.33 10.73 3.49
CA ILE A 104 -15.30 10.91 2.47
C ILE A 104 -15.78 11.99 1.49
N GLU A 105 -15.21 13.18 1.58
CA GLU A 105 -15.53 14.30 0.69
C GLU A 105 -14.58 14.31 -0.52
N VAL A 106 -15.16 14.44 -1.71
CA VAL A 106 -14.44 14.34 -2.99
C VAL A 106 -14.72 15.58 -3.84
N ASN A 107 -13.70 16.07 -4.56
CA ASN A 107 -13.81 17.19 -5.50
C ASN A 107 -14.30 18.52 -4.89
N ASN A 108 -13.93 18.79 -3.63
CA ASN A 108 -14.27 20.06 -2.96
C ASN A 108 -13.06 20.73 -2.29
N PRO A 109 -12.15 21.34 -3.07
CA PRO A 109 -10.90 21.90 -2.56
C PRO A 109 -11.08 23.16 -1.68
N GLU A 110 -12.25 23.79 -1.70
CA GLU A 110 -12.50 25.04 -0.96
C GLU A 110 -12.91 24.82 0.50
N ARG A 111 -13.39 23.62 0.86
CA ARG A 111 -13.86 23.32 2.21
C ARG A 111 -12.69 22.93 3.10
N LYS A 112 -11.91 23.92 3.56
CA LYS A 112 -10.72 23.71 4.42
C LYS A 112 -11.04 23.18 5.83
N LYS A 113 -12.29 23.23 6.29
CA LYS A 113 -12.73 22.73 7.59
C LYS A 113 -14.14 22.15 7.48
N SER A 114 -14.29 20.86 7.79
CA SER A 114 -15.61 20.30 8.08
C SER A 114 -16.15 20.99 9.34
N PRO A 115 -17.42 21.44 9.38
CA PRO A 115 -18.04 21.99 10.59
C PRO A 115 -18.30 20.92 11.67
N LEU A 116 -18.16 19.63 11.34
CA LEU A 116 -18.37 18.55 12.30
C LEU A 116 -17.12 18.29 13.13
N VAL A 117 -17.29 18.33 14.46
CA VAL A 117 -16.37 17.68 15.39
C VAL A 117 -16.77 16.20 15.43
N PRO A 118 -15.92 15.29 14.94
CA PRO A 118 -16.30 13.88 14.82
C PRO A 118 -16.37 13.25 16.22
N GLU A 119 -17.39 12.43 16.48
CA GLU A 119 -17.42 11.61 17.69
C GLU A 119 -16.30 10.57 17.68
N GLN A 120 -15.97 10.00 18.84
CA GLN A 120 -14.94 8.96 18.95
C GLN A 120 -15.29 7.76 18.04
N GLY A 121 -14.34 7.37 17.17
CA GLY A 121 -14.52 6.32 16.15
C GLY A 121 -15.05 6.80 14.80
N PHE A 122 -15.31 8.11 14.67
CA PHE A 122 -15.87 8.71 13.46
C PHE A 122 -14.79 9.56 12.78
N LYS A 123 -14.76 9.51 11.44
CA LYS A 123 -13.70 10.15 10.64
C LYS A 123 -14.26 10.98 9.50
N PHE A 124 -13.64 12.12 9.27
CA PHE A 124 -13.82 12.94 8.07
C PHE A 124 -12.56 12.89 7.24
N ILE A 125 -12.70 12.53 5.97
CA ILE A 125 -11.60 12.37 5.03
C ILE A 125 -11.88 13.28 3.84
N THR A 126 -11.02 14.25 3.60
CA THR A 126 -11.08 15.10 2.40
C THR A 126 -10.09 14.57 1.39
N LEU A 127 -10.57 14.23 0.19
CA LEU A 127 -9.75 13.78 -0.92
C LEU A 127 -9.40 14.91 -1.89
N PRO A 128 -8.24 14.83 -2.56
CA PRO A 128 -7.93 15.70 -3.69
C PRO A 128 -8.89 15.43 -4.85
N THR A 129 -8.89 16.31 -5.84
CA THR A 129 -9.75 16.16 -7.03
C THR A 129 -9.42 14.85 -7.75
N ILE A 130 -10.43 14.00 -7.94
CA ILE A 130 -10.28 12.72 -8.62
C ILE A 130 -10.49 12.94 -10.12
N TYR A 131 -9.49 12.58 -10.91
CA TYR A 131 -9.60 12.56 -12.37
C TYR A 131 -10.50 11.42 -12.81
N LEU A 132 -11.55 11.74 -13.57
CA LEU A 132 -12.29 10.76 -14.35
C LEU A 132 -11.78 10.86 -15.78
N LEU A 133 -11.38 9.73 -16.39
CA LEU A 133 -10.72 9.65 -17.72
C LEU A 133 -11.40 10.43 -18.87
N ASN A 134 -12.60 10.95 -18.68
CA ASN A 134 -13.38 11.69 -19.66
C ASN A 134 -13.38 13.24 -19.49
N ILE A 135 -12.64 13.81 -18.54
CA ILE A 135 -12.63 15.26 -18.31
C ILE A 135 -11.23 15.81 -18.61
N LYS A 136 -11.08 16.59 -19.68
CA LYS A 136 -9.81 17.12 -20.22
C LYS A 136 -9.08 18.17 -19.36
N ASP A 137 -9.39 18.28 -18.07
CA ASP A 137 -8.77 19.28 -17.20
C ASP A 137 -7.76 18.59 -16.28
N SER A 138 -6.63 18.17 -16.85
CA SER A 138 -5.50 17.65 -16.08
C SER A 138 -4.70 18.81 -15.47
N THR A 139 -5.12 19.27 -14.30
CA THR A 139 -4.24 20.00 -13.38
C THR A 139 -3.34 19.01 -12.65
N ASP A 140 -2.07 19.36 -12.41
CA ASP A 140 -1.03 18.52 -11.75
C ASP A 140 -1.43 17.95 -10.36
N SER A 141 -2.56 18.35 -9.79
CA SER A 141 -3.06 17.90 -8.48
C SER A 141 -4.17 16.84 -8.54
N ASN A 142 -4.47 16.32 -9.73
CA ASN A 142 -5.53 15.35 -9.91
C ASN A 142 -5.04 13.91 -9.64
N VAL A 143 -5.87 13.14 -8.92
CA VAL A 143 -5.55 11.78 -8.50
C VAL A 143 -6.43 10.77 -9.23
N ASP A 144 -5.87 9.63 -9.64
CA ASP A 144 -6.68 8.52 -10.15
C ASP A 144 -7.50 7.84 -9.02
N ILE A 145 -8.50 7.03 -9.38
CA ILE A 145 -9.39 6.42 -8.38
C ILE A 145 -8.66 5.40 -7.49
N ALA A 146 -7.65 4.68 -8.02
CA ALA A 146 -6.92 3.69 -7.24
C ALA A 146 -6.07 4.37 -6.15
N THR A 147 -5.33 5.41 -6.51
CA THR A 147 -4.54 6.24 -5.60
C THR A 147 -5.45 6.94 -4.57
N ALA A 148 -6.65 7.37 -4.97
CA ALA A 148 -7.63 7.93 -4.04
C ALA A 148 -8.12 6.89 -3.00
N ILE A 149 -8.33 5.63 -3.41
CA ILE A 149 -8.70 4.54 -2.51
C ILE A 149 -7.57 4.21 -1.52
N GLU A 150 -6.32 4.22 -1.98
CA GLU A 150 -5.16 4.05 -1.10
C GLU A 150 -5.08 5.18 -0.07
N GLY A 151 -5.31 6.42 -0.50
CA GLY A 151 -5.41 7.58 0.40
C GLY A 151 -6.50 7.42 1.46
N ILE A 152 -7.68 6.87 1.10
CA ILE A 152 -8.74 6.53 2.06
C ILE A 152 -8.25 5.46 3.05
N GLU A 153 -7.63 4.37 2.57
CA GLU A 153 -7.12 3.29 3.44
C GLU A 153 -6.12 3.85 4.47
N GLN A 154 -5.17 4.69 4.04
CA GLN A 154 -4.21 5.32 4.93
C GLN A 154 -4.88 6.28 5.92
N ALA A 155 -5.81 7.11 5.46
CA ALA A 155 -6.53 8.05 6.32
C ALA A 155 -7.33 7.33 7.43
N LEU A 156 -7.90 6.15 7.13
CA LEU A 156 -8.60 5.33 8.11
C LEU A 156 -7.67 4.76 9.19
N LEU A 157 -6.38 4.55 8.90
CA LEU A 157 -5.40 4.04 9.87
C LEU A 157 -4.87 5.10 10.84
N THR A 158 -5.01 6.39 10.50
CA THR A 158 -4.57 7.48 11.37
C THR A 158 -5.40 7.53 12.66
N ARG A 159 -4.89 8.19 13.70
CA ARG A 159 -5.69 8.48 14.92
C ARG A 159 -6.55 9.72 14.78
N GLU A 160 -6.30 10.52 13.75
CA GLU A 160 -6.97 11.80 13.57
C GLU A 160 -8.41 11.62 13.11
N ALA A 161 -9.28 12.45 13.69
CA ALA A 161 -10.70 12.47 13.39
C ALA A 161 -10.99 13.18 12.06
N THR A 162 -10.13 14.11 11.66
CA THR A 162 -10.21 14.84 10.38
C THR A 162 -8.89 14.70 9.65
N VAL A 163 -8.92 14.17 8.41
CA VAL A 163 -7.74 13.90 7.60
C VAL A 163 -7.92 14.53 6.22
N VAL A 164 -6.90 15.27 5.77
CA VAL A 164 -6.82 15.76 4.39
C VAL A 164 -5.80 14.91 3.65
N VAL A 165 -6.24 14.21 2.61
CA VAL A 165 -5.36 13.43 1.72
C VAL A 165 -4.79 14.38 0.67
N GLN A 166 -3.49 14.27 0.42
CA GLN A 166 -2.81 15.05 -0.59
C GLN A 166 -1.99 14.13 -1.48
N GLN A 167 -2.02 14.38 -2.79
CA GLN A 167 -1.13 13.70 -3.73
C GLN A 167 0.29 14.22 -3.54
N ARG A 168 1.23 13.31 -3.30
CA ARG A 168 2.66 13.65 -3.34
C ARG A 168 3.09 13.59 -4.80
N THR A 169 3.05 14.74 -5.49
CA THR A 169 3.46 14.86 -6.90
C THR A 169 4.98 14.88 -7.07
N LYS A 170 5.72 15.14 -5.99
CA LYS A 170 7.16 14.99 -5.91
C LYS A 170 7.51 14.26 -4.61
N PRO A 171 8.45 13.31 -4.59
CA PRO A 171 9.07 12.92 -3.34
C PRO A 171 9.69 14.18 -2.73
N ILE A 172 9.04 14.67 -1.67
CA ILE A 172 9.56 15.76 -0.85
C ILE A 172 10.85 15.22 -0.26
N SER A 173 11.96 15.95 -0.40
CA SER A 173 13.21 15.50 0.20
C SER A 173 13.03 15.36 1.71
N VAL A 174 13.81 14.50 2.35
CA VAL A 174 13.77 14.36 3.81
C VAL A 174 13.96 15.73 4.46
N LEU A 175 14.83 16.56 3.88
CA LEU A 175 15.07 17.93 4.30
C LEU A 175 13.85 18.84 4.18
N GLU A 176 13.15 18.86 3.03
CA GLU A 176 11.92 19.64 2.84
C GLU A 176 10.80 19.19 3.82
N GLY A 177 10.68 17.89 4.10
CA GLY A 177 9.72 17.39 5.09
C GLY A 177 10.04 17.84 6.52
N LEU A 178 11.32 17.90 6.87
CA LEU A 178 11.77 18.46 8.16
C LEU A 178 11.52 19.95 8.27
N GLN A 179 11.66 20.71 7.17
CA GLN A 179 11.30 22.13 7.14
C GLN A 179 9.81 22.33 7.45
N ILE A 180 8.93 21.48 6.91
CA ILE A 180 7.49 21.54 7.18
C ILE A 180 7.18 21.28 8.66
N ILE A 181 7.84 20.28 9.28
CA ILE A 181 7.61 19.92 10.68
C ILE A 181 8.17 20.98 11.65
N THR A 182 9.37 21.47 11.35
CA THR A 182 10.07 22.42 12.23
C THR A 182 9.61 23.86 12.03
N GLY A 183 9.17 24.20 10.82
CA GLY A 183 8.89 25.55 10.36
C GLY A 183 10.14 26.39 10.11
N ILE A 184 11.31 25.76 9.99
CA ILE A 184 12.63 26.41 9.82
C ILE A 184 13.13 26.15 8.41
N ASP A 185 13.66 27.16 7.71
CA ASP A 185 14.31 26.97 6.41
C ASP A 185 15.72 26.37 6.57
N LEU A 186 15.76 25.04 6.58
CA LEU A 186 16.99 24.25 6.68
C LEU A 186 17.90 24.35 5.44
N SER A 187 17.48 25.03 4.36
CA SER A 187 18.25 25.11 3.10
C SER A 187 19.13 26.35 2.99
N LYS A 188 18.89 27.38 3.81
CA LYS A 188 19.57 28.69 3.69
C LYS A 188 20.15 29.22 4.99
N ASP A 189 19.58 28.85 6.14
CA ASP A 189 19.84 29.55 7.40
C ASP A 189 20.67 28.77 8.42
N VAL A 190 21.13 27.55 8.10
CA VAL A 190 21.69 26.64 9.10
C VAL A 190 22.90 25.85 8.58
N SER A 191 23.96 25.81 9.38
CA SER A 191 25.14 24.97 9.11
C SER A 191 24.78 23.48 9.24
N THR A 192 25.25 22.68 8.29
CA THR A 192 24.92 21.25 8.17
C THR A 192 25.48 20.38 9.30
N ASP A 193 26.49 20.87 10.01
CA ASP A 193 27.20 20.15 11.07
C ASP A 193 26.64 20.43 12.47
N VAL A 194 25.66 21.32 12.57
CA VAL A 194 25.04 21.67 13.85
C VAL A 194 24.01 20.61 14.24
N PRO A 195 23.98 20.15 15.50
CA PRO A 195 22.96 19.23 15.98
C PRO A 195 21.54 19.77 15.83
N LEU A 196 20.59 18.92 15.42
CA LEU A 196 19.20 19.31 15.22
C LEU A 196 18.53 19.85 16.48
N ILE A 197 18.97 19.37 17.65
CA ILE A 197 18.48 19.83 18.94
C ILE A 197 18.77 21.32 19.16
N ASP A 198 19.92 21.79 18.67
CA ASP A 198 20.35 23.18 18.79
C ASP A 198 19.66 24.09 17.75
N ILE A 199 19.08 23.50 16.70
CA ILE A 199 18.37 24.22 15.63
C ILE A 199 16.88 24.35 15.97
N VAL A 200 16.24 23.22 16.30
CA VAL A 200 14.79 23.17 16.52
C VAL A 200 14.40 23.71 17.90
N LYS A 201 15.24 23.50 18.92
CA LYS A 201 15.09 23.96 20.33
C LYS A 201 13.75 23.66 21.02
N ASP A 202 12.84 22.96 20.33
CA ASP A 202 11.49 22.61 20.75
C ASP A 202 11.38 21.08 20.83
N SER A 203 11.21 20.58 22.06
CA SER A 203 11.14 19.14 22.36
C SER A 203 9.95 18.43 21.69
N ILE A 204 8.83 19.11 21.45
CA ILE A 204 7.65 18.52 20.81
C ILE A 204 7.94 18.35 19.32
N LYS A 205 8.49 19.38 18.68
CA LYS A 205 8.91 19.32 17.28
C LYS A 205 10.02 18.30 17.05
N LEU A 206 10.99 18.19 17.96
CA LEU A 206 12.05 17.17 17.90
C LEU A 206 11.49 15.75 17.95
N ARG A 207 10.43 15.52 18.73
CA ARG A 207 9.74 14.22 18.74
C ARG A 207 9.05 13.94 17.41
N SER A 208 8.36 14.93 16.85
CA SER A 208 7.76 14.82 15.51
C SER A 208 8.80 14.58 14.42
N VAL A 209 9.98 15.19 14.53
CA VAL A 209 11.11 14.93 13.63
C VAL A 209 11.62 13.49 13.77
N LYS A 210 11.80 12.99 15.00
CA LYS A 210 12.20 11.61 15.27
C LYS A 210 11.21 10.61 14.66
N ASP A 211 9.92 10.84 14.87
CA ASP A 211 8.86 10.00 14.30
C ASP A 211 8.86 10.07 12.77
N TYR A 212 9.05 11.26 12.19
CA TYR A 212 9.13 11.44 10.74
C TYR A 212 10.33 10.73 10.10
N ILE A 213 11.52 10.82 10.70
CA ILE A 213 12.72 10.14 10.19
C ILE A 213 12.55 8.62 10.27
N ARG A 214 11.96 8.11 11.36
CA ARG A 214 11.62 6.68 11.47
C ARG A 214 10.66 6.26 10.37
N ASP A 215 9.60 7.02 10.16
CA ASP A 215 8.52 6.63 9.25
C ASP A 215 8.91 6.83 7.76
N THR A 216 9.83 7.76 7.46
CA THR A 216 10.23 8.12 6.09
C THR A 216 11.53 7.44 5.66
N CYS A 217 12.51 7.36 6.55
CA CYS A 217 13.83 6.78 6.24
C CYS A 217 14.00 5.36 6.78
N ASN A 218 13.04 4.84 7.55
CA ASN A 218 13.12 3.55 8.26
C ASN A 218 14.33 3.43 9.21
N VAL A 219 14.79 4.57 9.76
CA VAL A 219 15.90 4.64 10.72
C VAL A 219 15.37 5.08 12.07
N SER A 220 15.61 4.28 13.11
CA SER A 220 15.19 4.57 14.48
C SER A 220 16.37 5.05 15.31
N TYR A 221 16.23 6.23 15.92
CA TYR A 221 17.24 6.82 16.80
C TYR A 221 16.84 6.73 18.26
N ALA A 222 17.77 6.29 19.12
CA ALA A 222 17.65 6.48 20.57
C ALA A 222 17.72 7.97 20.93
N ASP A 223 17.16 8.37 22.08
CA ASP A 223 17.14 9.80 22.48
C ASP A 223 18.56 10.38 22.58
N VAL A 224 19.51 9.60 23.09
CA VAL A 224 20.94 9.97 23.16
C VAL A 224 21.59 10.17 21.78
N GLN A 225 21.07 9.49 20.75
CA GLN A 225 21.57 9.64 19.37
C GLN A 225 20.92 10.84 18.67
N MET A 226 19.68 11.17 19.01
CA MET A 226 19.01 12.38 18.52
C MET A 226 19.74 13.66 18.92
N GLU A 227 20.41 13.66 20.08
CA GLU A 227 21.23 14.79 20.56
C GLU A 227 22.42 15.10 19.65
N LYS A 228 22.90 14.13 18.87
CA LYS A 228 24.06 14.26 17.98
C LYS A 228 23.69 14.31 16.50
N LEU A 229 22.41 14.18 16.18
CA LEU A 229 21.94 14.08 14.80
C LEU A 229 22.04 15.44 14.12
N THR A 230 22.83 15.54 13.06
CA THR A 230 22.98 16.77 12.27
C THR A 230 22.19 16.72 10.97
N ILE A 231 22.07 17.85 10.28
CA ILE A 231 21.48 17.91 8.93
C ILE A 231 22.30 17.08 7.95
N GLN A 232 23.64 17.07 8.07
CA GLN A 232 24.51 16.26 7.23
C GLN A 232 24.20 14.76 7.37
N ASN A 233 24.03 14.26 8.59
CA ASN A 233 23.66 12.85 8.79
C ASN A 233 22.34 12.48 8.10
N ILE A 234 21.39 13.41 8.06
CA ILE A 234 20.09 13.19 7.41
C ILE A 234 20.23 13.18 5.88
N LEU A 235 21.05 14.08 5.32
CA LEU A 235 21.38 14.08 3.89
C LEU A 235 22.11 12.80 3.48
N ASP A 236 23.00 12.28 4.33
CA ASP A 236 23.70 11.02 4.06
C ASP A 236 22.73 9.84 4.02
N ILE A 237 21.74 9.79 4.92
CA ILE A 237 20.67 8.76 4.92
C ILE A 237 19.79 8.89 3.68
N GLU A 238 19.44 10.12 3.30
CA GLU A 238 18.67 10.37 2.08
C GLU A 238 19.44 9.88 0.85
N ASN A 239 20.74 10.15 0.76
CA ASN A 239 21.60 9.68 -0.32
C ASN A 239 21.73 8.14 -0.36
N LEU A 240 21.86 7.48 0.80
CA LEU A 240 21.87 6.01 0.91
C LEU A 240 20.53 5.38 0.46
N ASN A 241 19.41 6.06 0.72
CA ASN A 241 18.09 5.63 0.22
C ASN A 241 17.91 5.93 -1.27
N VAL A 242 18.56 6.97 -1.81
CA VAL A 242 18.54 7.34 -3.24
C VAL A 242 19.43 6.44 -4.10
N GLU A 243 20.37 5.68 -3.53
CA GLU A 243 21.12 4.65 -4.28
C GLU A 243 20.23 3.53 -4.88
N HIS A 244 18.95 3.48 -4.52
CA HIS A 244 17.94 2.60 -5.13
C HIS A 244 17.13 3.28 -6.24
N SER A 245 17.48 4.51 -6.63
CA SER A 245 16.91 5.14 -7.82
C SER A 245 17.42 4.41 -9.07
N TYR A 246 16.49 4.02 -9.95
CA TYR A 246 16.82 3.44 -11.25
C TYR A 246 17.67 4.43 -12.05
N LYS A 247 19.00 4.29 -11.99
CA LYS A 247 19.88 4.90 -12.97
C LYS A 247 19.63 4.18 -14.28
N GLU A 248 19.36 4.93 -15.33
CA GLU A 248 19.36 4.41 -16.70
C GLU A 248 20.81 4.04 -17.04
N THR A 249 21.18 2.79 -16.74
CA THR A 249 22.51 2.25 -17.06
C THR A 249 22.52 1.75 -18.49
N THR A 250 23.63 1.98 -19.19
CA THR A 250 23.84 1.48 -20.55
C THR A 250 24.95 0.44 -20.57
N GLY A 251 24.80 -0.62 -21.37
CA GLY A 251 25.81 -1.67 -21.52
C GLY A 251 25.72 -2.78 -20.46
N MET A 252 26.86 -3.26 -19.97
CA MET A 252 26.93 -4.42 -19.05
C MET A 252 26.32 -4.13 -17.66
N GLU A 253 26.32 -2.88 -17.22
CA GLU A 253 25.71 -2.43 -15.96
C GLU A 253 24.17 -2.57 -15.95
N THR A 254 23.55 -2.75 -17.13
CA THR A 254 22.11 -3.08 -17.22
C THR A 254 21.84 -4.52 -16.80
N PHE A 255 22.82 -5.41 -16.93
CA PHE A 255 22.66 -6.86 -16.73
C PHE A 255 23.26 -7.35 -15.40
N PHE A 256 24.22 -6.63 -14.84
CA PHE A 256 24.90 -6.98 -13.59
C PHE A 256 24.83 -5.81 -12.61
N SER A 257 24.00 -5.95 -11.58
CA SER A 257 23.78 -4.91 -10.57
C SER A 257 24.65 -5.09 -9.32
N CYS A 258 25.28 -6.25 -9.13
CA CYS A 258 26.11 -6.54 -7.96
C CYS A 258 27.12 -7.66 -8.24
N VAL A 259 28.24 -7.65 -7.50
CA VAL A 259 29.16 -8.80 -7.34
C VAL A 259 28.96 -9.30 -5.91
N ASP A 260 28.53 -10.56 -5.74
CA ASP A 260 28.29 -11.14 -4.41
C ASP A 260 29.63 -11.24 -3.65
N PRO A 261 29.76 -10.67 -2.44
CA PRO A 261 30.94 -10.90 -1.61
C PRO A 261 31.02 -12.34 -1.08
N ASP A 262 29.94 -13.11 -1.11
CA ASP A 262 29.88 -14.51 -0.68
C ASP A 262 29.79 -15.48 -1.88
N GLU A 263 30.95 -15.96 -2.31
CA GLU A 263 31.09 -16.93 -3.41
C GLU A 263 30.33 -18.24 -3.15
N LEU A 264 30.24 -18.68 -1.88
CA LEU A 264 29.59 -19.94 -1.52
C LEU A 264 28.07 -19.84 -1.66
N LEU A 265 27.48 -18.69 -1.30
CA LEU A 265 26.06 -18.45 -1.55
C LEU A 265 25.76 -18.34 -3.04
N SER A 266 26.64 -17.72 -3.82
CA SER A 266 26.45 -17.53 -5.26
C SER A 266 26.46 -18.84 -6.09
N THR A 267 26.99 -19.92 -5.53
CA THR A 267 27.16 -21.23 -6.23
C THR A 267 26.10 -22.25 -5.84
N THR A 268 25.24 -21.94 -4.89
CA THR A 268 24.17 -22.83 -4.42
C THR A 268 23.03 -22.87 -5.44
N GLU A 269 22.38 -24.03 -5.62
CA GLU A 269 21.31 -24.17 -6.62
C GLU A 269 19.96 -23.57 -6.15
N MET A 270 19.79 -23.41 -4.84
CA MET A 270 18.54 -22.98 -4.19
C MET A 270 18.81 -22.03 -3.02
N ILE A 271 18.19 -20.86 -3.05
CA ILE A 271 18.27 -19.90 -1.94
C ILE A 271 16.89 -19.71 -1.32
N PHE A 272 16.84 -19.69 0.00
CA PHE A 272 15.64 -19.38 0.78
C PHE A 272 15.76 -17.97 1.37
N PRO A 273 15.31 -16.93 0.64
CA PRO A 273 15.35 -15.57 1.16
C PRO A 273 14.39 -15.42 2.36
N PRO A 274 14.66 -14.48 3.28
CA PRO A 274 13.77 -14.18 4.39
C PRO A 274 12.42 -13.66 3.87
N THR A 275 11.34 -14.07 4.53
CA THR A 275 9.97 -13.63 4.27
C THR A 275 9.25 -13.25 5.57
N LEU A 276 8.00 -12.78 5.51
CA LEU A 276 7.22 -12.51 6.73
C LEU A 276 6.91 -13.78 7.53
N VAL A 277 6.99 -14.95 6.90
CA VAL A 277 6.71 -16.25 7.53
C VAL A 277 7.97 -17.07 7.80
N THR A 278 9.10 -16.73 7.18
CA THR A 278 10.40 -17.41 7.34
C THR A 278 11.48 -16.41 7.74
N ARG A 279 12.06 -16.58 8.94
CA ARG A 279 13.18 -15.75 9.41
C ARG A 279 14.51 -16.19 8.77
N SER A 280 15.50 -15.31 8.82
CA SER A 280 16.78 -15.40 8.10
C SER A 280 17.42 -16.80 8.07
N SER A 281 17.78 -17.23 6.85
CA SER A 281 18.53 -18.44 6.46
C SER A 281 17.93 -19.77 6.94
N MET A 282 16.73 -20.10 6.48
CA MET A 282 16.28 -21.50 6.46
C MET A 282 17.31 -22.31 5.66
N ARG A 283 17.85 -23.35 6.30
CA ARG A 283 18.72 -24.32 5.63
C ARG A 283 17.89 -25.31 4.84
N ASP A 284 18.50 -25.95 3.85
CA ASP A 284 17.88 -26.97 2.98
C ASP A 284 17.11 -28.07 3.73
N ASP A 285 17.49 -28.37 4.97
CA ASP A 285 16.90 -29.38 5.86
C ASP A 285 15.72 -28.86 6.69
N GLU A 286 15.54 -27.55 6.78
CA GLU A 286 14.43 -26.89 7.50
C GLU A 286 13.22 -26.58 6.61
N PHE A 287 13.33 -26.83 5.30
CA PHE A 287 12.27 -26.58 4.35
C PHE A 287 11.13 -27.61 4.47
N ASP A 288 9.97 -27.16 4.95
CA ASP A 288 8.77 -27.99 5.04
C ASP A 288 8.10 -28.16 3.68
N VAL A 289 8.35 -29.32 3.06
CA VAL A 289 7.84 -29.73 1.76
C VAL A 289 6.30 -29.79 1.69
N ASN A 290 5.59 -29.80 2.84
CA ASN A 290 4.13 -29.85 2.86
C ASN A 290 3.47 -28.45 2.84
N GLN A 291 4.25 -27.37 2.96
CA GLN A 291 3.72 -26.01 2.96
C GLN A 291 3.61 -25.44 1.54
N THR A 292 2.66 -24.53 1.33
CA THR A 292 2.57 -23.79 0.06
C THR A 292 3.69 -22.77 -0.04
N PHE A 293 4.54 -22.86 -1.07
CA PHE A 293 5.67 -21.96 -1.28
C PHE A 293 5.65 -21.30 -2.67
N LEU A 294 6.41 -20.22 -2.83
CA LEU A 294 6.67 -19.58 -4.11
C LEU A 294 8.06 -19.95 -4.61
N CYS A 295 8.12 -20.54 -5.79
CA CYS A 295 9.33 -20.79 -6.54
C CYS A 295 9.61 -19.63 -7.49
N VAL A 296 10.77 -19.00 -7.36
CA VAL A 296 11.21 -17.88 -8.20
C VAL A 296 12.30 -18.35 -9.15
N VAL A 297 12.07 -18.12 -10.44
CA VAL A 297 13.03 -18.37 -11.52
C VAL A 297 13.61 -17.04 -11.97
N PRO A 298 14.87 -16.73 -11.64
CA PRO A 298 15.49 -15.46 -11.95
C PRO A 298 15.87 -15.34 -13.43
N GLY A 299 16.18 -14.11 -13.82
CA GLY A 299 16.61 -13.73 -15.17
C GLY A 299 18.09 -14.01 -15.44
N VAL A 300 18.68 -13.22 -16.34
CA VAL A 300 20.07 -13.40 -16.81
C VAL A 300 21.07 -13.20 -15.67
N GLU A 301 20.83 -12.20 -14.82
CA GLU A 301 21.70 -11.89 -13.69
C GLU A 301 21.74 -13.02 -12.65
N GLY A 302 20.63 -13.76 -12.48
CA GLY A 302 20.58 -14.91 -11.57
C GLY A 302 20.79 -14.62 -10.08
N HIS A 303 21.00 -13.37 -9.70
CA HIS A 303 21.47 -12.99 -8.38
C HIS A 303 20.31 -12.83 -7.38
N HIS A 304 20.44 -13.44 -6.20
CA HIS A 304 19.36 -13.58 -5.23
C HIS A 304 19.01 -12.28 -4.50
N SER A 305 20.00 -11.42 -4.27
CA SER A 305 19.80 -10.19 -3.48
C SER A 305 18.79 -9.24 -4.12
N ARG A 306 18.65 -9.30 -5.46
CA ARG A 306 17.64 -8.55 -6.23
C ARG A 306 16.21 -8.84 -5.79
N PHE A 307 15.94 -10.03 -5.27
CA PHE A 307 14.62 -10.44 -4.82
C PHE A 307 14.38 -10.17 -3.34
N ARG A 308 15.38 -9.70 -2.60
CA ARG A 308 15.31 -9.51 -1.13
C ARG A 308 14.13 -8.64 -0.72
N LEU A 309 14.01 -7.44 -1.30
CA LEU A 309 12.93 -6.49 -0.96
C LEU A 309 11.53 -7.03 -1.24
N LEU A 310 11.39 -7.83 -2.32
CA LEU A 310 10.14 -8.50 -2.63
C LEU A 310 9.84 -9.57 -1.57
N CYS A 311 10.81 -10.45 -1.30
CA CYS A 311 10.65 -11.60 -0.42
C CYS A 311 10.33 -11.19 1.03
N GLU A 312 10.97 -10.14 1.55
CA GLU A 312 10.75 -9.63 2.90
C GLU A 312 9.29 -9.17 3.15
N ARG A 313 8.50 -8.94 2.08
CA ARG A 313 7.09 -8.51 2.16
C ARG A 313 6.09 -9.64 1.90
N LEU A 314 6.56 -10.84 1.54
CA LEU A 314 5.70 -11.97 1.20
C LEU A 314 5.26 -12.76 2.44
N LYS A 315 4.00 -13.17 2.47
CA LYS A 315 3.38 -13.98 3.55
C LYS A 315 3.45 -15.50 3.29
N LEU A 316 4.39 -15.93 2.47
CA LEU A 316 4.55 -17.31 2.04
C LEU A 316 6.06 -17.58 1.88
N PRO A 317 6.54 -18.80 2.19
CA PRO A 317 7.93 -19.16 2.00
C PRO A 317 8.32 -19.01 0.54
N VAL A 318 9.55 -18.55 0.29
CA VAL A 318 10.09 -18.37 -1.05
C VAL A 318 11.31 -19.26 -1.24
N LEU A 319 11.36 -19.89 -2.40
CA LEU A 319 12.49 -20.65 -2.92
C LEU A 319 12.97 -19.97 -4.20
N LEU A 320 14.23 -19.59 -4.26
CA LEU A 320 14.84 -18.98 -5.43
C LEU A 320 15.80 -19.96 -6.10
N LEU A 321 15.60 -20.21 -7.40
CA LEU A 321 16.42 -21.15 -8.17
C LEU A 321 17.58 -20.41 -8.85
N GLN A 322 18.82 -20.67 -8.45
CA GLN A 322 19.94 -19.95 -9.05
C GLN A 322 20.45 -20.60 -10.34
N PRO A 323 20.83 -19.80 -11.36
CA PRO A 323 21.57 -20.30 -12.50
C PRO A 323 22.92 -20.88 -12.04
N SER A 324 23.32 -22.01 -12.62
CA SER A 324 24.61 -22.62 -12.27
C SER A 324 25.77 -21.84 -12.92
N VAL A 325 26.78 -21.49 -12.12
CA VAL A 325 28.04 -20.90 -12.61
C VAL A 325 28.81 -21.89 -13.50
N ASN A 326 28.57 -23.19 -13.34
CA ASN A 326 29.30 -24.27 -14.01
C ASN A 326 28.71 -24.64 -15.39
N ARG A 327 27.62 -24.01 -15.84
CA ARG A 327 26.94 -24.34 -17.11
C ARG A 327 26.64 -23.10 -17.94
N GLN A 328 27.65 -22.63 -18.67
CA GLN A 328 27.61 -21.37 -19.43
C GLN A 328 26.72 -21.39 -20.69
N TYR A 329 26.33 -22.57 -21.19
CA TYR A 329 25.59 -22.71 -22.46
C TYR A 329 24.26 -23.48 -22.33
N GLU A 330 23.63 -23.40 -21.16
CA GLU A 330 22.34 -24.08 -20.91
C GLU A 330 21.20 -23.37 -21.66
N THR A 331 20.48 -24.10 -22.53
CA THR A 331 19.26 -23.61 -23.17
C THR A 331 18.14 -23.42 -22.14
N PHE A 332 17.10 -22.64 -22.47
CA PHE A 332 15.97 -22.46 -21.56
C PHE A 332 15.27 -23.79 -21.19
N SER A 333 15.18 -24.73 -22.14
CA SER A 333 14.59 -26.05 -21.92
C SER A 333 15.44 -26.91 -20.99
N GLU A 334 16.76 -26.94 -21.20
CA GLU A 334 17.69 -27.67 -20.32
C GLU A 334 17.69 -27.08 -18.90
N LYS A 335 17.61 -25.75 -18.79
CA LYS A 335 17.51 -25.04 -17.52
C LYS A 335 16.20 -25.38 -16.78
N ALA A 336 15.08 -25.43 -17.50
CA ALA A 336 13.79 -25.82 -16.94
C ALA A 336 13.81 -27.28 -16.45
N GLN A 337 14.41 -28.19 -17.24
CA GLN A 337 14.58 -29.58 -16.85
C GLN A 337 15.44 -29.71 -15.59
N ARG A 338 16.59 -29.03 -15.52
CA ARG A 338 17.46 -29.07 -14.34
C ARG A 338 16.74 -28.54 -13.09
N PHE A 339 16.06 -27.40 -13.20
CA PHE A 339 15.29 -26.86 -12.08
C PHE A 339 14.18 -27.80 -11.64
N THR A 340 13.52 -28.48 -12.58
CA THR A 340 12.55 -29.52 -12.27
C THR A 340 13.20 -30.67 -11.52
N GLU A 341 14.36 -31.17 -11.95
CA GLU A 341 15.10 -32.23 -11.25
C GLU A 341 15.51 -31.82 -9.83
N ILE A 342 15.94 -30.58 -9.64
CA ILE A 342 16.30 -30.02 -8.32
C ILE A 342 15.06 -29.99 -7.42
N LEU A 343 13.95 -29.45 -7.92
CA LEU A 343 12.68 -29.41 -7.20
C LEU A 343 12.17 -30.82 -6.88
N LEU A 344 12.26 -31.77 -7.81
CA LEU A 344 11.85 -33.17 -7.63
C LEU A 344 12.66 -33.90 -6.55
N LYS A 345 13.97 -33.66 -6.49
CA LYS A 345 14.85 -34.29 -5.50
C LYS A 345 14.53 -33.83 -4.07
N LYS A 346 14.01 -32.62 -3.93
CA LYS A 346 13.83 -31.94 -2.63
C LYS A 346 12.37 -31.85 -2.20
N THR A 347 11.44 -31.89 -3.15
CA THR A 347 10.01 -31.84 -2.90
C THR A 347 9.34 -33.13 -3.36
N LYS A 348 8.54 -33.76 -2.50
CA LYS A 348 7.64 -34.85 -2.89
C LYS A 348 6.45 -34.24 -3.62
N LEU A 349 6.67 -33.67 -4.83
CA LEU A 349 5.69 -32.97 -5.68
C LEU A 349 4.24 -33.05 -5.16
N GLN A 350 3.90 -32.12 -4.27
CA GLN A 350 2.51 -31.80 -4.00
C GLN A 350 2.19 -30.56 -4.84
N ASN A 351 0.97 -30.43 -5.36
CA ASN A 351 0.51 -29.31 -6.21
C ASN A 351 0.41 -27.96 -5.46
N ASN A 352 1.21 -27.77 -4.42
CA ASN A 352 1.13 -26.67 -3.47
C ASN A 352 2.28 -25.69 -3.70
N PHE A 353 2.56 -25.29 -4.94
CA PHE A 353 3.55 -24.23 -5.19
C PHE A 353 3.08 -23.24 -6.24
N TYR A 354 3.53 -21.99 -6.08
CA TYR A 354 3.42 -20.94 -7.08
C TYR A 354 4.74 -20.80 -7.82
N LEU A 355 4.69 -20.41 -9.09
CA LEU A 355 5.87 -20.19 -9.91
C LEU A 355 5.90 -18.74 -10.40
N LEU A 356 7.02 -18.06 -10.20
CA LEU A 356 7.25 -16.69 -10.67
C LEU A 356 8.52 -16.66 -11.53
N GLY A 357 8.39 -16.32 -12.80
CA GLY A 357 9.52 -16.02 -13.67
C GLY A 357 9.83 -14.54 -13.68
N TYR A 358 11.10 -14.17 -13.61
CA TYR A 358 11.58 -12.81 -13.76
C TYR A 358 12.45 -12.68 -15.02
N GLU A 359 12.18 -11.67 -15.86
CA GLU A 359 12.94 -11.42 -17.09
C GLU A 359 13.05 -12.69 -17.97
N SER A 360 14.27 -13.17 -18.29
CA SER A 360 14.48 -14.39 -19.07
C SER A 360 14.05 -15.66 -18.33
N GLY A 361 13.91 -15.61 -17.01
CA GLY A 361 13.35 -16.67 -16.18
C GLY A 361 11.89 -16.97 -16.48
N ILE A 362 11.15 -16.05 -17.12
CA ILE A 362 9.80 -16.31 -17.63
C ILE A 362 9.82 -17.44 -18.68
N MET A 363 10.81 -17.44 -19.57
CA MET A 363 10.91 -18.48 -20.60
C MET A 363 11.20 -19.85 -19.99
N VAL A 364 11.98 -19.89 -18.92
CA VAL A 364 12.25 -21.12 -18.17
C VAL A 364 11.00 -21.58 -17.42
N ALA A 365 10.26 -20.66 -16.80
CA ALA A 365 9.05 -20.97 -16.04
C ALA A 365 7.86 -21.46 -16.90
N ILE A 366 7.76 -21.00 -18.15
CA ILE A 366 6.70 -21.38 -19.09
C ILE A 366 7.01 -22.70 -19.81
N ASN A 367 8.29 -23.05 -19.97
CA ASN A 367 8.71 -24.34 -20.49
C ASN A 367 8.42 -25.44 -19.44
N ARG A 368 7.15 -25.85 -19.38
CA ARG A 368 6.67 -26.99 -18.61
C ARG A 368 6.89 -28.31 -19.31
#